data_AF-A0A143BHS7-F1
#
_entry.id   AF-A0A143BHS7-F1
#
_cell.length_a   1.000
_cell.length_b   1.000
_cell.length_c   1.000
_cell.angle_alpha   90.00
_cell.angle_beta   90.00
_cell.angle_gamma   90.00
#
_symmetry.space_group_name_H-M   'P 1'
#
loop_
_entity.id
_entity.type
_entity.pdbx_description
1 polymer ?
#
loop_
_entity_poly.entity_id
_entity_poly.type
_entity_poly.pdbx_seq_one_letter_code
_entity_poly.pdbx_strand_id
1 'polypeptide(L)' 'MHRIWLMYDPRRVMVALVGFLAVLALVIHFVLLSSQRYSWIENGTLGADQAPVGASAPAAAAEMSPLPPGR' A
#
# COMPACT_ATOMS: atom_id res chain seq x y z
N MET A 1 -23.85 -27.73 -11.54
CA MET A 1 -23.49 -26.83 -10.42
C MET A 1 -23.97 -25.40 -10.70
N HIS A 2 -25.29 -25.18 -10.82
CA HIS A 2 -25.88 -23.84 -11.01
C HIS A 2 -26.54 -23.32 -9.71
N ARG A 3 -26.67 -24.19 -8.69
CA ARG A 3 -27.34 -23.91 -7.42
C ARG A 3 -26.61 -22.84 -6.58
N ILE A 4 -25.33 -22.58 -6.84
CA ILE A 4 -24.56 -21.51 -6.17
C ILE A 4 -25.21 -20.13 -6.40
N TRP A 5 -25.85 -19.94 -7.56
CA TRP A 5 -26.54 -18.69 -7.93
C TRP A 5 -27.94 -18.54 -7.33
N LEU A 6 -28.50 -19.61 -6.75
CA LEU A 6 -29.78 -19.56 -6.02
C LEU A 6 -29.59 -19.09 -4.57
N MET A 7 -28.38 -19.25 -4.02
CA MET A 7 -28.05 -18.85 -2.64
C MET A 7 -27.39 -17.46 -2.59
N TYR A 8 -26.62 -17.11 -3.62
CA TYR A 8 -25.89 -15.85 -3.71
C TYR A 8 -26.44 -14.99 -4.84
N ASP A 9 -26.87 -13.78 -4.48
CA ASP A 9 -27.40 -12.82 -5.43
C ASP A 9 -26.29 -12.46 -6.45
N PRO A 10 -26.46 -12.80 -7.75
CA PRO A 10 -25.42 -12.76 -8.78
C PRO A 10 -24.64 -11.46 -8.83
N ARG A 11 -25.37 -10.36 -8.64
CA ARG A 11 -24.84 -9.00 -8.67
C ARG A 11 -23.82 -8.76 -7.56
N ARG A 12 -24.08 -9.26 -6.35
CA ARG A 12 -23.21 -9.04 -5.18
C ARG A 12 -21.90 -9.81 -5.32
N VAL A 13 -21.94 -11.02 -5.89
CA VAL A 13 -20.72 -11.83 -6.11
C VAL A 13 -19.81 -11.17 -7.15
N MET A 14 -20.36 -10.63 -8.24
CA MET A 14 -19.59 -9.91 -9.24
C MET A 14 -18.95 -8.64 -8.68
N VAL A 15 -19.72 -7.87 -7.89
CA VAL A 15 -19.20 -6.66 -7.23
C VAL A 15 -18.16 -7.01 -6.18
N ALA A 16 -18.36 -8.07 -5.39
CA ALA A 16 -17.41 -8.52 -4.39
C ALA A 16 -16.09 -8.99 -5.02
N LEU A 17 -16.16 -9.72 -6.14
CA LEU A 17 -14.97 -10.17 -6.87
C LEU A 17 -14.20 -8.98 -7.45
N VAL A 18 -14.86 -8.10 -8.19
CA VAL A 18 -14.22 -6.91 -8.77
C VAL A 18 -13.71 -5.98 -7.69
N GLY A 19 -14.49 -5.75 -6.63
CA GLY A 19 -14.09 -4.93 -5.49
C GLY A 19 -12.89 -5.51 -4.76
N PHE A 20 -12.88 -6.82 -4.51
CA PHE A 20 -11.74 -7.51 -3.88
C PHE A 20 -10.48 -7.38 -4.73
N LEU A 21 -10.57 -7.65 -6.04
CA LEU A 21 -9.43 -7.53 -6.96
C LEU A 21 -8.96 -6.07 -7.08
N ALA A 22 -9.87 -5.10 -7.12
CA ALA A 22 -9.53 -3.68 -7.19
C ALA A 22 -8.82 -3.21 -5.91
N VAL A 23 -9.33 -3.57 -4.73
CA VAL A 23 -8.67 -3.27 -3.46
C VAL A 23 -7.30 -3.95 -3.39
N LEU A 24 -7.20 -5.22 -3.76
CA LEU A 24 -5.92 -5.94 -3.79
C LEU A 24 -4.91 -5.26 -4.72
N ALA A 25 -5.33 -4.85 -5.91
CA ALA A 25 -4.48 -4.12 -6.85
C ALA A 25 -4.02 -2.78 -6.25
N LEU A 26 -4.92 -1.99 -5.67
CA LEU A 26 -4.56 -0.72 -5.04
C LEU A 26 -3.57 -0.90 -3.88
N VAL A 27 -3.77 -1.91 -3.03
CA VAL A 27 -2.85 -2.22 -1.93
C VAL A 27 -1.44 -2.51 -2.46
N ILE A 28 -1.32 -3.35 -3.51
CA ILE A 28 -0.03 -3.65 -4.13
C ILE A 28 0.61 -2.37 -4.67
N HIS A 29 -0.14 -1.54 -5.42
CA HIS A 29 0.39 -0.29 -5.96
C HIS A 29 0.82 0.68 -4.85
N PHE A 30 0.03 0.82 -3.78
CA PHE A 30 0.38 1.64 -2.63
C PHE A 30 1.66 1.17 -1.95
N VAL A 31 1.89 -0.13 -1.85
CA VAL A 31 3.14 -0.69 -1.31
C VAL A 31 4.34 -0.35 -2.21
N LEU A 32 4.19 -0.49 -3.52
CA LEU A 32 5.26 -0.13 -4.47
C LEU A 32 5.55 1.39 -4.43
N LEU A 33 4.49 2.20 -4.42
CA LEU A 33 4.56 3.67 -4.39
C LEU A 33 4.92 4.27 -3.02
N SER A 34 4.83 3.49 -1.95
CA SER A 34 5.33 3.90 -0.63
C SER A 34 6.83 3.63 -0.49
N SER A 35 7.42 2.84 -1.37
CA SER A 35 8.82 2.45 -1.27
C SER A 35 9.73 3.44 -1.99
N GLN A 36 10.80 3.88 -1.31
CA GLN A 36 11.78 4.84 -1.85
C GLN A 36 12.44 4.36 -3.16
N ARG A 37 12.50 3.05 -3.39
CA ARG A 37 13.14 2.45 -4.58
C ARG A 37 12.20 2.16 -5.74
N TYR A 38 10.95 1.74 -5.48
CA TYR A 38 10.02 1.31 -6.52
C TYR A 38 8.92 2.35 -6.82
N SER A 39 8.99 3.51 -6.18
CA SER A 39 8.11 4.65 -6.46
C SER A 39 8.43 5.28 -7.80
N TRP A 40 7.58 5.02 -8.78
CA TRP A 40 7.70 5.62 -10.10
C TRP A 40 7.37 7.13 -10.15
N ILE A 41 6.83 7.70 -9.06
CA ILE A 41 6.61 9.14 -8.92
C ILE A 41 7.85 9.84 -8.35
N GLU A 42 8.54 9.21 -7.40
CA GLU A 42 9.67 9.81 -6.67
C GLU A 42 11.03 9.55 -7.33
N ASN A 43 11.17 8.44 -8.07
CA ASN A 43 12.41 8.06 -8.75
C ASN A 43 12.85 9.02 -9.88
N GLY A 44 12.02 9.99 -10.26
CA GLY A 44 12.42 11.10 -11.13
C GLY A 44 13.27 12.17 -10.42
N THR A 45 13.35 12.14 -9.08
CA THR A 45 13.98 13.19 -8.27
C THR A 45 15.19 12.71 -7.44
N LEU A 46 15.32 11.40 -7.21
CA LEU A 46 16.39 10.82 -6.37
C LEU A 46 17.18 9.77 -7.16
N GLY A 47 18.45 10.06 -7.42
CA GLY A 47 19.38 9.18 -8.12
C GLY A 47 19.58 7.84 -7.40
N ALA A 48 19.93 6.81 -8.17
CA ALA A 48 19.97 5.39 -7.80
C ALA A 48 20.89 5.01 -6.61
N ASP A 49 21.55 5.98 -5.96
CA ASP A 49 22.52 5.84 -4.88
C ASP A 49 21.93 5.81 -3.45
N GLN A 50 20.60 5.91 -3.29
CA GLN A 50 19.96 6.04 -1.97
C GLN A 50 19.06 4.87 -1.54
N ALA A 51 19.22 3.68 -2.11
CA ALA A 51 18.39 2.54 -1.72
C ALA A 51 19.05 1.69 -0.61
N PRO A 52 18.67 1.82 0.68
CA PRO A 52 19.06 0.85 1.69
C PRO A 52 18.35 -0.48 1.40
N VAL A 53 19.14 -1.52 1.12
CA VAL A 53 18.65 -2.90 1.03
C VAL A 53 18.26 -3.33 2.45
N GLY A 54 16.97 -3.57 2.65
CA GLY A 54 16.47 -4.25 3.84
C GLY A 54 16.72 -3.50 5.14
N ALA A 55 16.16 -2.30 5.27
CA ALA A 55 15.95 -1.73 6.59
C ALA A 55 14.47 -1.41 6.75
N SER A 56 13.77 -2.29 7.47
CA SER A 56 12.80 -1.84 8.44
C SER A 56 13.51 -0.82 9.34
N ALA A 57 13.59 0.45 8.90
CA ALA A 57 14.12 1.52 9.73
C ALA A 57 13.08 1.82 10.82
N PRO A 58 13.52 1.99 12.06
CA PRO A 58 12.68 1.78 13.22
C PRO A 58 11.71 2.95 13.39
N ALA A 59 10.46 2.64 13.74
CA ALA A 59 9.53 3.60 14.32
C ALA A 59 10.07 4.28 15.60
N ALA A 60 11.22 3.82 16.13
CA ALA A 60 11.86 4.34 17.33
C ALA A 60 12.42 5.78 17.21
N ALA A 61 12.55 6.35 16.01
CA ALA A 61 13.01 7.74 15.86
C ALA A 61 11.88 8.78 16.04
N ALA A 62 10.62 8.39 15.90
CA ALA A 62 9.48 9.29 16.06
C ALA A 62 9.06 9.48 17.53
N GLU A 63 9.42 8.53 18.41
CA GLU A 63 9.11 8.57 19.85
C GLU A 63 10.10 9.42 20.67
N MET A 64 11.17 9.92 20.05
CA MET A 64 12.15 10.83 20.66
C MET A 64 12.22 12.17 19.92
N SER A 65 11.07 12.70 19.51
CA SER A 65 10.98 14.12 19.16
C SER A 65 10.66 14.90 20.45
N PRO A 66 11.67 15.43 21.19
CA PRO A 66 11.40 16.25 22.36
C PRO A 66 10.54 17.45 21.95
N LEU A 67 9.59 17.79 22.83
CA LEU A 67 8.66 18.90 22.71
C LEU A 67 9.37 20.15 22.12
N PRO A 68 8.89 20.72 21.01
CA PRO A 68 9.53 21.89 20.41
C PRO A 68 9.55 23.05 21.42
N PRO A 69 10.72 23.65 21.73
CA PRO A 69 10.78 24.81 22.58
C PRO A 69 10.15 26.01 21.85
N GLY A 70 8.93 26.38 22.27
CA GLY A 70 8.29 27.66 21.99
C GLY A 70 7.26 27.64 20.86
N ARG A 71 6.01 27.29 21.19
CA ARG A 71 4.97 28.24 21.62
C ARG A 71 3.86 27.51 22.37
#